data_AF-A0A0D1YMI3-F1
#
_entry.id   AF-A0A0D1YMI3-F1
#
_cell.length_a   1.000
_cell.length_b   1.000
_cell.length_c   1.000
_cell.angle_alpha   90.00
_cell.angle_beta   90.00
_cell.angle_gamma   90.00
#
_symmetry.space_group_name_H-M   'P 1'
#
loop_
_entity.id
_entity.type
_entity.pdbx_description
1 polymer ?
#
loop_
_entity_poly.entity_id
_entity_poly.type
_entity_poly.pdbx_seq_one_letter_code
_entity_poly.pdbx_strand_id
1 'polypeptide(L)'
;MSHANPAQIGGQLAVLASLQRDFDRASQEIESHQRLARRLKGEHPVYKVTKIPEKIYKKDQTQQTNPLSKLPAGVAAQIWQDIPTDADRVMLALTCKAHAETYEFLKMKKINTTVNNLEKRVMFLPRPVRYAHNHRLPVLVRLPTWMPANYQLCYKCNQYIDLTHPSSSGTWEGDAREVRNLRADHEATIVGPRCPLCVVADHLNLIKDTPEAKEYERKAKLVKQTF
;
A
#
# COMPACT_ATOMS: atom_id res chain seq x y z
N MET A 1 -26.31 -42.29 35.56
CA MET A 1 -25.74 -41.14 34.82
C MET A 1 -24.28 -41.02 35.25
N SER A 2 -23.32 -41.41 34.41
CA SER A 2 -21.90 -41.33 34.78
C SER A 2 -21.43 -39.88 34.73
N HIS A 3 -21.24 -39.28 35.90
CA HIS A 3 -20.59 -37.99 36.01
C HIS A 3 -19.13 -38.15 35.57
N ALA A 4 -18.74 -37.48 34.49
CA ALA A 4 -17.35 -37.46 34.04
C ALA A 4 -16.47 -36.93 35.18
N ASN A 5 -15.39 -37.66 35.49
CA ASN A 5 -14.49 -37.32 36.59
C ASN A 5 -13.80 -35.97 36.27
N PRO A 6 -13.69 -35.02 37.22
CA PRO A 6 -13.04 -33.72 36.98
C PRO A 6 -11.65 -33.81 36.34
N ALA A 7 -10.89 -34.87 36.63
CA ALA A 7 -9.59 -35.13 36.00
C ALA A 7 -9.71 -35.47 34.49
N GLN A 8 -10.78 -36.18 34.09
CA GLN A 8 -11.06 -36.48 32.68
C GLN A 8 -11.53 -35.23 31.93
N ILE A 9 -12.33 -34.37 32.58
CA ILE A 9 -12.74 -33.08 32.02
C ILE A 9 -11.52 -32.16 31.84
N GLY A 10 -10.63 -32.09 32.84
CA GLY A 10 -9.37 -31.33 32.75
C GLY A 10 -8.45 -31.81 31.63
N GLY A 11 -8.31 -33.13 31.46
CA GLY A 11 -7.56 -33.72 30.35
C GLY A 11 -8.15 -33.39 28.98
N GLN A 12 -9.49 -33.45 28.84
CA GLN A 12 -10.18 -33.10 27.60
C GLN A 12 -10.08 -31.60 27.27
N LEU A 13 -10.16 -30.72 28.27
CA LEU A 13 -9.96 -29.28 28.08
C LEU A 13 -8.52 -28.94 27.65
N ALA A 14 -7.52 -29.63 28.19
CA ALA A 14 -6.12 -29.46 27.77
C ALA A 14 -5.90 -29.90 26.31
N VAL A 15 -6.53 -31.01 25.90
CA VAL A 15 -6.49 -31.46 24.49
C VAL A 15 -7.18 -30.45 23.58
N LEU A 16 -8.37 -29.96 23.95
CA LEU A 16 -9.08 -28.92 23.17
C LEU A 16 -8.25 -27.63 23.05
N ALA A 17 -7.61 -27.19 24.13
CA ALA A 17 -6.73 -26.01 24.10
C ALA A 17 -5.49 -26.24 23.21
N SER A 18 -4.95 -27.46 23.16
CA SER A 18 -3.89 -27.81 22.22
C SER A 18 -4.38 -27.75 20.77
N LEU A 19 -5.50 -28.39 20.47
CA LEU A 19 -6.09 -28.41 19.14
C LEU A 19 -6.44 -27.00 18.65
N GLN A 20 -6.95 -26.14 19.54
CA GLN A 20 -7.23 -24.73 19.22
C GLN A 20 -5.94 -24.00 18.82
N ARG A 21 -4.84 -24.18 19.57
CA ARG A 21 -3.55 -23.56 19.24
C ARG A 21 -2.99 -24.07 17.91
N ASP A 22 -3.14 -25.36 17.63
CA ASP A 22 -2.69 -25.96 16.37
C ASP A 22 -3.52 -25.46 15.19
N PHE A 23 -4.83 -25.32 15.39
CA PHE A 23 -5.73 -24.71 14.40
C PHE A 23 -5.36 -23.25 14.14
N ASP A 24 -5.18 -22.44 15.18
CA ASP A 24 -4.79 -21.03 15.04
C ASP A 24 -3.45 -20.89 14.31
N ARG A 25 -2.48 -21.78 14.58
CA ARG A 25 -1.20 -21.84 13.86
C ARG A 25 -1.40 -22.16 12.38
N ALA A 26 -2.18 -23.20 12.07
CA ALA A 26 -2.46 -23.58 10.69
C ALA A 26 -3.19 -22.46 9.92
N SER A 27 -4.14 -21.78 10.56
CA SER A 27 -4.81 -20.60 9.98
C SER A 27 -3.83 -19.47 9.69
N GLN A 28 -2.92 -19.16 10.62
CA GLN A 28 -1.89 -18.15 10.42
C GLN A 28 -0.93 -18.50 9.27
N GLU A 29 -0.55 -19.77 9.13
CA GLU A 29 0.26 -20.26 8.01
C GLU A 29 -0.46 -20.11 6.67
N ILE A 30 -1.75 -20.48 6.60
CA ILE A 30 -2.56 -20.31 5.40
C ILE A 30 -2.64 -18.84 5.01
N GLU A 31 -2.91 -17.93 5.96
CA GLU A 31 -2.92 -16.50 5.69
C GLU A 31 -1.57 -16.00 5.18
N SER A 32 -0.47 -16.44 5.80
CA SER A 32 0.89 -16.09 5.37
C SER A 32 1.15 -16.54 3.93
N HIS A 33 0.81 -17.78 3.58
CA HIS A 33 0.93 -18.33 2.23
C HIS A 33 0.06 -17.57 1.22
N GLN A 34 -1.17 -17.20 1.58
CA GLN A 34 -2.03 -16.39 0.71
C GLN A 34 -1.44 -15.00 0.47
N ARG A 35 -0.91 -14.34 1.51
CA ARG A 35 -0.24 -13.04 1.38
C ARG A 35 1.02 -13.16 0.51
N LEU A 36 1.80 -14.23 0.67
CA LEU A 36 2.97 -14.51 -0.15
C LEU A 36 2.59 -14.75 -1.62
N ALA A 37 1.54 -15.54 -1.88
CA ALA A 37 1.05 -15.80 -3.23
C ALA A 37 0.60 -14.52 -3.94
N ARG A 38 -0.11 -13.61 -3.25
CA ARG A 38 -0.49 -12.30 -3.81
C ARG A 38 0.73 -11.46 -4.18
N ARG A 39 1.77 -11.46 -3.32
CA ARG A 39 3.03 -10.74 -3.58
C ARG A 39 3.77 -11.31 -4.79
N LEU A 40 3.84 -12.63 -4.93
CA LEU A 40 4.41 -13.30 -6.09
C LEU A 40 3.70 -12.95 -7.40
N LYS A 41 2.39 -12.67 -7.34
CA LYS A 41 1.59 -12.21 -8.49
C LYS A 41 1.69 -10.70 -8.75
N GLY A 42 2.36 -9.94 -7.88
CA GLY A 42 2.37 -8.47 -7.93
C GLY A 42 1.00 -7.84 -7.63
N GLU A 43 0.08 -8.59 -7.01
CA GLU A 43 -1.24 -8.10 -6.64
C GLU A 43 -1.13 -7.22 -5.40
N HIS A 44 -1.11 -5.91 -5.62
CA HIS A 44 -1.16 -4.90 -4.56
C HIS A 44 -2.57 -4.30 -4.47
N PRO A 45 -3.03 -3.91 -3.27
CA PRO A 45 -4.32 -3.24 -3.12
C PRO A 45 -4.38 -1.99 -4.00
N VAL A 46 -5.32 -1.98 -4.94
CA VAL A 46 -5.59 -0.83 -5.81
C VAL A 46 -6.40 0.18 -5.01
N TYR A 47 -5.84 1.37 -4.82
CA TYR A 47 -6.58 2.45 -4.17
C TYR A 47 -7.56 3.06 -5.17
N LYS A 48 -8.81 3.25 -4.73
CA LYS A 48 -9.82 3.99 -5.49
C LYS A 48 -9.52 5.49 -5.40
N VAL A 49 -9.99 6.24 -6.40
CA VAL A 49 -9.91 7.70 -6.40
C VAL A 49 -10.45 8.26 -5.09
N THR A 50 -9.65 9.07 -4.41
CA THR A 50 -10.00 9.66 -3.12
C THR A 50 -11.22 10.55 -3.30
N LYS A 51 -12.31 10.23 -2.59
CA LYS A 51 -13.52 11.07 -2.55
C LYS A 51 -13.38 12.04 -1.38
N ILE A 52 -13.60 13.33 -1.65
CA ILE A 52 -13.67 14.34 -0.58
C ILE A 52 -14.93 14.06 0.25
N PRO A 53 -14.83 13.89 1.57
CA PRO A 53 -15.99 13.67 2.43
C PRO A 53 -16.95 14.85 2.40
N GLU A 54 -18.26 14.59 2.33
CA GLU A 54 -19.31 15.62 2.30
C GLU A 54 -19.23 16.60 3.48
N LYS A 55 -18.72 16.15 4.64
CA LYS A 55 -18.51 16.98 5.83
C LYS A 55 -17.61 18.19 5.60
N ILE A 56 -16.68 18.15 4.63
CA ILE A 56 -15.80 19.27 4.29
C ILE A 56 -16.59 20.43 3.63
N TYR A 57 -17.73 20.12 3.01
CA TYR A 57 -18.59 21.11 2.36
C TYR A 57 -19.63 21.73 3.31
N LYS A 58 -19.76 21.21 4.54
CA LYS A 58 -20.72 21.72 5.53
C LYS A 58 -20.25 23.06 6.11
N LYS A 59 -21.22 23.95 6.35
CA LYS A 59 -21.06 25.39 6.60
C LYS A 59 -20.30 25.78 7.88
N ASP A 60 -20.01 24.84 8.78
CA ASP A 60 -19.58 25.16 10.16
C ASP A 60 -18.06 25.09 10.39
N GLN A 61 -17.27 24.82 9.35
CA GLN A 61 -15.83 25.06 9.45
C GLN A 61 -15.59 26.56 9.33
N THR A 62 -15.29 27.21 10.47
CA THR A 62 -14.73 28.57 10.49
C THR A 62 -13.72 28.68 9.37
N GLN A 63 -14.03 29.54 8.40
CA GLN A 63 -13.23 29.75 7.20
C GLN A 63 -11.85 30.18 7.67
N GLN A 64 -10.90 29.23 7.77
CA GLN A 64 -9.51 29.59 8.02
C GLN A 64 -9.14 30.59 6.95
N THR A 65 -8.64 31.76 7.36
CA THR A 65 -8.21 32.82 6.44
C THR A 65 -7.22 32.19 5.48
N ASN A 66 -7.67 31.95 4.25
CA ASN A 66 -6.95 31.16 3.28
C ASN A 66 -6.25 32.12 2.30
N PRO A 67 -4.92 32.27 2.37
CA PRO A 67 -4.20 33.14 1.45
C PRO A 67 -4.30 32.64 0.01
N LEU A 68 -4.38 31.31 -0.21
CA LEU A 68 -4.47 30.71 -1.54
C LEU A 68 -5.78 31.06 -2.24
N SER A 69 -6.90 31.17 -1.52
CA SER A 69 -8.18 31.60 -2.10
C SER A 69 -8.22 33.08 -2.48
N LYS A 70 -7.26 33.87 -2.00
CA LYS A 70 -7.11 35.29 -2.36
C LYS A 70 -6.17 35.50 -3.56
N LEU A 71 -5.48 34.45 -4.00
CA LEU A 71 -4.60 34.53 -5.16
C LEU A 71 -5.43 34.62 -6.45
N PRO A 72 -4.90 35.27 -7.50
CA PRO A 72 -5.49 35.20 -8.83
C PRO A 72 -5.68 33.75 -9.27
N ALA A 73 -6.80 33.45 -9.93
CA ALA A 73 -7.16 32.08 -10.31
C ALA A 73 -6.07 31.36 -11.11
N GLY A 74 -5.31 32.07 -11.94
CA GLY A 74 -4.17 31.52 -12.69
C GLY A 74 -3.02 31.07 -11.79
N VAL A 75 -2.66 31.88 -10.79
CA VAL A 75 -1.58 31.57 -9.83
C VAL A 75 -1.99 30.41 -8.93
N ALA A 76 -3.23 30.43 -8.42
CA ALA A 76 -3.76 29.33 -7.63
C ALA A 76 -3.72 28.01 -8.43
N ALA A 77 -4.17 28.03 -9.69
CA ALA A 77 -4.15 26.84 -10.54
C ALA A 77 -2.72 26.31 -10.81
N GLN A 78 -1.74 27.20 -10.97
CA GLN A 78 -0.33 26.81 -11.11
C GLN A 78 0.19 26.10 -9.84
N ILE A 79 -0.11 26.64 -8.66
CA ILE A 79 0.25 26.02 -7.37
C ILE A 79 -0.33 24.60 -7.29
N TRP A 80 -1.61 24.41 -7.67
CA TRP A 80 -2.23 23.08 -7.68
C TRP A 80 -1.54 22.09 -8.65
N GLN A 81 -1.02 22.58 -9.76
CA GLN A 81 -0.27 21.78 -10.73
C GLN A 81 1.11 21.40 -10.20
N ASP A 82 1.78 22.32 -9.51
CA ASP A 82 3.13 22.15 -8.96
C ASP A 82 3.16 21.22 -7.73
N ILE A 83 2.03 21.05 -7.03
CA ILE A 83 1.92 20.04 -5.98
C ILE A 83 2.15 18.65 -6.61
N PRO A 84 3.15 17.88 -6.18
CA PRO A 84 3.67 16.76 -6.96
C PRO A 84 2.76 15.53 -6.96
N THR A 85 2.06 15.25 -5.85
CA THR A 85 1.26 14.04 -5.71
C THR A 85 -0.23 14.35 -5.61
N ASP A 86 -1.06 13.46 -6.17
CA ASP A 86 -2.52 13.56 -6.02
C ASP A 86 -2.94 13.51 -4.55
N ALA A 87 -2.23 12.73 -3.72
CA ALA A 87 -2.47 12.69 -2.28
C ALA A 87 -2.25 14.05 -1.61
N ASP A 88 -1.17 14.76 -1.94
CA ASP A 88 -0.91 16.10 -1.39
C ASP A 88 -1.97 17.11 -1.82
N ARG A 89 -2.43 17.02 -3.08
CA ARG A 89 -3.54 17.83 -3.58
C ARG A 89 -4.83 17.51 -2.81
N VAL A 90 -5.13 16.24 -2.59
CA VAL A 90 -6.30 15.84 -1.79
C VAL A 90 -6.16 16.33 -0.35
N MET A 91 -5.00 16.23 0.27
CA MET A 91 -4.77 16.74 1.63
C MET A 91 -5.04 18.24 1.70
N LEU A 92 -4.57 19.02 0.71
CA LEU A 92 -4.91 20.44 0.61
C LEU A 92 -6.42 20.64 0.43
N ALA A 93 -7.06 19.83 -0.40
CA ALA A 93 -8.51 19.88 -0.63
C ALA A 93 -9.33 19.60 0.65
N LEU A 94 -8.81 18.79 1.57
CA LEU A 94 -9.45 18.46 2.85
C LEU A 94 -9.37 19.60 3.90
N THR A 95 -8.58 20.64 3.65
CA THR A 95 -8.39 21.72 4.64
C THR A 95 -9.58 22.68 4.73
N CYS A 96 -10.25 22.97 3.61
CA CYS A 96 -11.41 23.85 3.59
C CYS A 96 -12.27 23.64 2.34
N LYS A 97 -13.53 24.13 2.41
CA LYS A 97 -14.49 24.09 1.31
C LYS A 97 -13.94 24.68 -0.01
N ALA A 98 -13.28 25.84 0.04
CA ALA A 98 -12.77 26.50 -1.16
C ALA A 98 -11.68 25.66 -1.88
N HIS A 99 -10.80 25.02 -1.11
CA HIS A 99 -9.81 24.10 -1.67
C HIS A 99 -10.45 22.83 -2.23
N ALA A 100 -11.45 22.29 -1.54
CA ALA A 100 -12.23 21.16 -2.02
C ALA A 100 -12.89 21.44 -3.38
N GLU A 101 -13.55 22.59 -3.51
CA GLU A 101 -14.19 23.03 -4.76
C GLU A 101 -13.16 23.26 -5.87
N THR A 102 -12.03 23.89 -5.55
CA THR A 102 -10.95 24.13 -6.53
C THR A 102 -10.36 22.83 -7.03
N TYR A 103 -10.09 21.87 -6.15
CA TYR A 103 -9.58 20.55 -6.52
C TYR A 103 -10.58 19.78 -7.39
N GLU A 104 -11.86 19.74 -7.01
CA GLU A 104 -12.92 19.08 -7.78
C GLU A 104 -13.09 19.67 -9.19
N PHE A 105 -12.94 20.99 -9.32
CA PHE A 105 -12.96 21.66 -10.61
C PHE A 105 -11.72 21.33 -11.45
N LEU A 106 -10.52 21.52 -10.89
CA LEU A 106 -9.26 21.33 -11.59
C LEU A 106 -8.99 19.86 -11.95
N LYS A 107 -9.44 18.91 -11.13
CA LYS A 107 -9.23 17.48 -11.40
C LYS A 107 -9.99 17.00 -12.64
N MET A 108 -11.06 17.68 -13.06
CA MET A 108 -11.87 17.33 -14.23
C MET A 108 -11.53 18.18 -15.45
N LYS A 109 -10.82 19.30 -15.26
CA LYS A 109 -10.38 20.20 -16.33
C LYS A 109 -9.43 19.48 -17.27
N LYS A 110 -9.67 19.61 -18.57
CA LYS A 110 -8.80 19.11 -19.64
C LYS A 110 -8.18 20.28 -20.38
N ILE A 111 -6.91 20.19 -20.70
CA ILE A 111 -6.16 21.16 -21.50
C ILE A 111 -5.56 20.47 -22.72
N ASN A 112 -5.39 21.24 -23.79
CA ASN A 112 -4.64 20.78 -24.94
C ASN A 112 -3.17 21.10 -24.67
N THR A 113 -2.31 20.09 -24.76
CA THR A 113 -0.87 20.23 -24.57
C THR A 113 -0.17 19.43 -25.66
N THR A 114 0.92 19.99 -26.17
CA THR A 114 1.77 19.32 -27.14
C THR A 114 2.70 18.37 -26.39
N VAL A 115 2.54 17.06 -26.60
CA VAL A 115 3.41 16.04 -26.02
C VAL A 115 4.03 15.26 -27.16
N ASN A 116 5.35 15.35 -27.32
CA ASN A 116 6.11 14.76 -28.43
C ASN A 116 5.61 15.23 -29.82
N ASN A 117 5.46 16.54 -30.01
CA ASN A 117 4.99 17.17 -31.26
C ASN A 117 3.59 16.75 -31.72
N LEU A 118 2.79 16.14 -30.84
CA LEU A 118 1.40 15.79 -31.08
C LEU A 118 0.52 16.54 -30.10
N GLU A 119 -0.53 17.20 -30.61
CA GLU A 119 -1.56 17.79 -29.75
C GLU A 119 -2.34 16.69 -29.04
N LYS A 120 -2.29 16.70 -27.72
CA LYS A 120 -3.03 15.77 -26.89
C LYS A 120 -3.87 16.52 -25.87
N ARG A 121 -5.09 16.04 -25.69
CA ARG A 121 -5.99 16.53 -24.65
C ARG A 121 -5.68 15.81 -23.35
N VAL A 122 -4.92 16.48 -22.48
CA VAL A 122 -4.48 15.94 -21.19
C VAL A 122 -5.28 16.55 -20.04
N MET A 123 -5.31 15.86 -18.89
CA MET A 123 -5.92 16.41 -17.68
C MET A 123 -5.04 17.55 -17.16
N PHE A 124 -5.66 18.63 -16.66
CA PHE A 124 -4.94 19.78 -16.11
C PHE A 124 -4.08 19.38 -14.91
N LEU A 125 -4.66 18.62 -13.97
CA LEU A 125 -3.89 17.99 -12.91
C LEU A 125 -3.35 16.64 -13.41
N PRO A 126 -2.05 16.35 -13.22
CA PRO A 126 -1.47 15.05 -13.50
C PRO A 126 -2.23 13.97 -12.72
N ARG A 127 -2.99 13.13 -13.43
CA ARG A 127 -3.63 11.97 -12.81
C ARG A 127 -2.68 10.78 -12.89
N PRO A 128 -2.55 10.00 -11.80
CA PRO A 128 -1.90 8.71 -11.89
C PRO A 128 -2.70 7.84 -12.87
N VAL A 129 -2.08 7.49 -14.02
CA VAL A 129 -2.70 6.69 -15.10
C VAL A 129 -3.10 5.29 -14.60
N ARG A 130 -2.44 4.84 -13.53
CA ARG A 130 -2.82 3.76 -12.62
C ARG A 130 -2.41 4.26 -11.24
N TYR A 131 -3.11 3.90 -10.16
CA TYR A 131 -2.58 4.04 -8.79
C TYR A 131 -1.38 3.10 -8.64
N ALA A 132 -0.28 3.45 -9.30
CA ALA A 132 0.94 2.68 -9.34
C ALA A 132 1.53 2.72 -7.94
N HIS A 133 2.10 1.58 -7.57
CA HIS A 133 2.93 1.39 -6.39
C HIS A 133 3.74 2.66 -6.05
N ASN A 134 4.37 3.28 -7.05
CA ASN A 134 5.24 4.45 -6.96
C ASN A 134 4.59 5.74 -6.40
N HIS A 135 3.25 5.90 -6.44
CA HIS A 135 2.59 7.10 -5.89
C HIS A 135 2.30 7.00 -4.40
N ARG A 136 2.31 5.78 -3.85
CA ARG A 136 2.04 5.55 -2.43
C ARG A 136 3.26 5.82 -1.57
N LEU A 137 4.44 5.44 -2.06
CA LEU A 137 5.68 5.58 -1.30
C LEU A 137 5.94 7.04 -0.87
N PRO A 138 5.82 8.08 -1.73
CA PRO A 138 6.05 9.48 -1.34
C PRO A 138 5.17 9.97 -0.20
N VAL A 139 3.97 9.40 -0.05
CA VAL A 139 3.07 9.72 1.07
C VAL A 139 3.53 8.99 2.32
N LEU A 140 3.75 7.68 2.21
CA LEU A 140 4.08 6.84 3.37
C LEU A 140 5.39 7.24 4.03
N VAL A 141 6.41 7.59 3.25
CA VAL A 141 7.70 8.03 3.81
C VAL A 141 7.59 9.31 4.65
N ARG A 142 6.50 10.07 4.56
CA ARG A 142 6.25 11.27 5.38
C ARG A 142 5.48 11.00 6.67
N LEU A 143 4.94 9.79 6.83
CA LEU A 143 4.20 9.36 8.01
C LEU A 143 5.02 8.70 9.15
N PRO A 144 6.37 8.54 9.14
CA PRO A 144 7.07 7.85 10.22
C PRO A 144 6.78 8.38 11.62
N THR A 145 6.61 9.69 11.77
CA THR A 145 6.32 10.34 13.06
C THR A 145 4.89 10.12 13.56
N TRP A 146 3.97 9.76 12.67
CA TRP A 146 2.56 9.52 12.99
C TRP A 146 2.27 8.02 13.20
N MET A 147 3.16 7.16 12.71
CA MET A 147 3.02 5.72 12.86
C MET A 147 3.59 5.26 14.20
N PRO A 148 2.93 4.31 14.89
CA PRO A 148 3.47 3.75 16.12
C PRO A 148 4.83 3.09 15.88
N ALA A 149 5.70 3.12 16.89
CA ALA A 149 7.08 2.64 16.79
C ALA A 149 7.20 1.14 16.43
N ASN A 150 6.14 0.34 16.67
CA ASN A 150 6.08 -1.06 16.27
C ASN A 150 5.72 -1.27 14.80
N TYR A 151 5.60 -0.22 13.99
CA TYR A 151 5.37 -0.33 12.56
C TYR A 151 6.59 0.11 11.76
N GLN A 152 6.92 -0.66 10.73
CA GLN A 152 7.98 -0.33 9.78
C GLN A 152 7.45 -0.30 8.36
N LEU A 153 7.83 0.73 7.60
CA LEU A 153 7.47 0.85 6.19
C LEU A 153 8.31 -0.11 5.34
N CYS A 154 7.65 -0.97 4.57
CA CYS A 154 8.26 -1.73 3.49
C CYS A 154 8.18 -0.94 2.18
N TYR A 155 9.33 -0.62 1.59
CA TYR A 155 9.49 0.14 0.35
C TYR A 155 9.16 -0.67 -0.91
N LYS A 156 9.10 -2.01 -0.80
CA LYS A 156 8.78 -2.93 -1.91
C LYS A 156 7.28 -3.22 -2.05
N CYS A 157 6.53 -3.24 -0.95
CA CYS A 157 5.06 -3.39 -1.01
C CYS A 157 4.30 -2.12 -0.60
N ASN A 158 5.02 -1.06 -0.23
CA ASN A 158 4.51 0.23 0.21
C ASN A 158 3.49 0.06 1.32
N GLN A 159 3.79 -0.71 2.36
CA GLN A 159 2.90 -0.92 3.49
C GLN A 159 3.67 -0.74 4.79
N TYR A 160 3.03 -0.10 5.76
CA TYR A 160 3.47 -0.20 7.15
C TYR A 160 3.09 -1.58 7.68
N ILE A 161 4.09 -2.30 8.16
CA ILE A 161 3.97 -3.65 8.68
C ILE A 161 4.17 -3.58 10.18
N ASP A 162 3.22 -4.16 10.92
CA ASP A 162 3.34 -4.35 12.35
C ASP A 162 4.44 -5.40 12.62
N LEU A 163 5.47 -4.99 13.35
CA LEU A 163 6.61 -5.80 13.73
C LEU A 163 6.26 -6.84 14.80
N THR A 164 5.16 -6.65 15.53
CA THR A 164 4.70 -7.60 16.56
C THR A 164 3.87 -8.74 15.98
N HIS A 165 3.38 -8.59 14.75
CA HIS A 165 2.52 -9.59 14.12
C HIS A 165 3.34 -10.84 13.72
N PRO A 166 2.89 -12.08 14.03
CA PRO A 166 3.63 -13.30 13.71
C PRO A 166 4.00 -13.45 12.23
N SER A 167 3.12 -13.08 11.30
CA SER A 167 3.43 -13.11 9.85
C SER A 167 4.55 -12.16 9.41
N SER A 168 4.96 -11.24 10.29
CA SER A 168 6.05 -10.29 10.07
C SER A 168 7.35 -10.80 10.68
N SER A 169 7.36 -11.99 11.29
CA SER A 169 8.57 -12.63 11.80
C SER A 169 9.53 -12.94 10.66
N GLY A 170 10.81 -12.62 10.85
CA GLY A 170 11.88 -12.93 9.91
C GLY A 170 12.81 -11.75 9.67
N THR A 171 13.77 -11.97 8.79
CA THR A 171 14.80 -10.97 8.47
C THR A 171 14.23 -9.90 7.55
N TRP A 172 14.27 -8.66 8.01
CA TRP A 172 14.10 -7.50 7.15
C TRP A 172 15.41 -7.25 6.40
N GLU A 173 15.30 -6.86 5.13
CA GLU A 173 16.46 -6.48 4.31
C GLU A 173 16.35 -5.03 3.82
N GLY A 174 17.40 -4.53 3.18
CA GLY A 174 17.49 -3.14 2.73
C GLY A 174 18.00 -2.21 3.82
N ASP A 175 18.53 -1.06 3.42
CA ASP A 175 19.13 -0.11 4.35
C ASP A 175 18.18 1.07 4.62
N ALA A 176 17.75 1.18 5.88
CA ALA A 176 16.96 2.33 6.33
C ALA A 176 17.77 3.64 6.28
N ARG A 177 19.10 3.58 6.30
CA ARG A 177 19.99 4.75 6.24
C ARG A 177 19.95 5.42 4.87
N GLU A 178 19.94 4.62 3.81
CA GLU A 178 19.87 5.08 2.41
C GLU A 178 18.58 5.86 2.09
N VAL A 179 17.53 5.69 2.91
CA VAL A 179 16.22 6.33 2.73
C VAL A 179 15.86 7.32 3.83
N ARG A 180 16.81 7.71 4.69
CA ARG A 180 16.60 8.63 5.84
C ARG A 180 15.99 9.98 5.48
N ASN A 181 16.18 10.46 4.25
CA ASN A 181 15.66 11.75 3.78
C ASN A 181 14.27 11.65 3.16
N LEU A 182 13.46 10.67 3.58
CA LEU A 182 12.12 10.43 3.03
C LEU A 182 12.14 10.24 1.51
N ARG A 183 13.22 9.63 0.98
CA ARG A 183 13.35 9.32 -0.44
C ARG A 183 12.23 8.36 -0.84
N ALA A 184 11.61 8.62 -1.99
CA ALA A 184 10.53 7.80 -2.54
C ALA A 184 10.66 7.61 -4.06
N ASP A 185 11.88 7.72 -4.56
CA ASP A 185 12.23 7.43 -5.94
C ASP A 185 12.31 5.92 -6.20
N HIS A 186 12.52 5.55 -7.46
CA HIS A 186 12.64 4.15 -7.84
C HIS A 186 13.84 3.49 -7.16
N GLU A 187 14.95 4.21 -6.99
CA GLU A 187 16.11 3.72 -6.26
C GLU A 187 15.76 3.34 -4.81
N ALA A 188 15.00 4.19 -4.10
CA ALA A 188 14.52 3.88 -2.75
C ALA A 188 13.62 2.62 -2.70
N THR A 189 12.85 2.32 -3.75
CA THR A 189 12.08 1.06 -3.82
C THR A 189 12.96 -0.19 -3.90
N ILE A 190 14.21 -0.04 -4.33
CA ILE A 190 15.20 -1.11 -4.47
C ILE A 190 16.04 -1.25 -3.20
N VAL A 191 16.60 -0.14 -2.70
CA VAL A 191 17.55 -0.15 -1.57
C VAL A 191 16.89 -0.04 -0.20
N GLY A 192 15.68 0.51 -0.14
CA GLY A 192 14.97 0.76 1.11
C GLY A 192 14.51 -0.51 1.82
N PRO A 193 14.07 -0.41 3.09
CA PRO A 193 13.66 -1.56 3.88
C PRO A 193 12.56 -2.41 3.23
N ARG A 194 12.74 -3.74 3.30
CA ARG A 194 11.84 -4.76 2.75
C ARG A 194 11.40 -5.71 3.85
N CYS A 195 10.10 -5.94 3.96
CA CYS A 195 9.57 -6.86 4.95
C CYS A 195 9.86 -8.33 4.59
N PRO A 196 9.87 -9.25 5.57
CA PRO A 196 10.31 -10.64 5.37
C PRO A 196 9.55 -11.36 4.26
N LEU A 197 8.25 -11.14 4.16
CA LEU A 197 7.42 -11.73 3.10
C LEU A 197 7.77 -11.20 1.69
N CYS A 198 8.30 -9.97 1.55
CA CYS A 198 8.80 -9.46 0.27
C CYS A 198 10.17 -10.05 -0.06
N VAL A 199 11.03 -10.20 0.95
CA VAL A 199 12.34 -10.85 0.81
C VAL A 199 12.16 -12.30 0.34
N VAL A 200 11.30 -13.07 1.01
CA VAL A 200 10.97 -14.45 0.59
C VAL A 200 10.39 -14.48 -0.82
N ALA A 201 9.52 -13.54 -1.18
CA ALA A 201 8.97 -13.46 -2.54
C ALA A 201 10.07 -13.20 -3.58
N ASP A 202 11.02 -12.29 -3.31
CA ASP A 202 12.16 -12.01 -4.19
C ASP A 202 13.04 -13.26 -4.35
N HIS A 203 13.34 -14.00 -3.27
CA HIS A 203 14.07 -15.27 -3.35
C HIS A 203 13.34 -16.33 -4.16
N LEU A 204 12.04 -16.49 -3.96
CA LEU A 204 11.25 -17.44 -4.73
C LEU A 204 11.18 -17.08 -6.21
N ASN A 205 11.15 -15.78 -6.55
CA ASN A 205 11.21 -15.34 -7.93
C ASN A 205 12.59 -15.65 -8.55
N LEU A 206 13.68 -15.42 -7.82
CA LEU A 206 15.02 -15.82 -8.27
C LEU A 206 15.11 -17.33 -8.52
N ILE A 207 14.55 -18.15 -7.64
CA ILE A 207 14.51 -19.61 -7.80
C ILE A 207 13.65 -20.00 -9.01
N LYS A 208 12.49 -19.38 -9.22
CA LYS A 208 11.64 -19.63 -10.40
C LYS A 208 12.34 -19.34 -11.73
N ASP A 209 13.27 -18.39 -11.74
CA ASP A 209 13.99 -18.03 -12.95
C ASP A 209 15.11 -19.00 -13.33
N THR A 210 15.48 -19.92 -12.43
CA THR A 210 16.46 -20.99 -12.70
C THR A 210 15.97 -21.95 -13.79
N PRO A 211 16.89 -22.51 -14.60
CA PRO A 211 16.53 -23.45 -15.66
C PRO A 211 15.84 -24.71 -15.13
N GLU A 212 16.24 -25.20 -13.95
CA GLU A 212 15.66 -26.36 -13.28
C GLU A 212 14.19 -26.10 -12.91
N ALA A 213 13.90 -24.95 -12.28
CA ALA A 213 12.53 -24.59 -11.90
C ALA A 213 11.61 -24.46 -13.13
N LYS A 214 12.12 -23.90 -14.23
CA LYS A 214 11.40 -23.81 -15.51
C LYS A 214 11.12 -25.19 -16.11
N GLU A 215 12.04 -26.13 -15.98
CA GLU A 215 11.84 -27.52 -16.42
C GLU A 215 10.77 -28.22 -15.58
N TYR A 216 10.81 -28.07 -14.25
CA TYR A 216 9.78 -28.59 -13.36
C TYR A 216 8.40 -27.98 -13.65
N GLU A 217 8.31 -26.68 -13.91
CA GLU A 217 7.04 -26.03 -14.25
C GLU A 217 6.47 -26.57 -15.59
N ARG A 218 7.33 -26.82 -16.59
CA ARG A 218 6.93 -27.48 -17.85
C ARG A 218 6.39 -28.89 -17.60
N LYS A 219 7.09 -29.71 -16.82
CA LYS A 219 6.65 -31.07 -16.45
C LYS A 219 5.33 -31.05 -15.68
N ALA A 220 5.16 -30.13 -14.73
CA ALA A 220 3.92 -29.98 -13.96
C ALA A 220 2.73 -29.56 -14.82
N LYS A 221 2.94 -28.68 -15.82
CA LYS A 221 1.90 -28.30 -16.80
C LYS A 221 1.47 -29.47 -17.66
N LEU A 222 2.40 -30.32 -18.09
CA LEU A 222 2.11 -31.54 -18.85
C LEU A 222 1.23 -32.49 -18.04
N VAL A 223 1.56 -32.74 -16.77
CA VAL A 223 0.76 -33.59 -15.87
C VAL A 223 -0.66 -33.04 -15.70
N LYS A 224 -0.83 -31.72 -15.52
CA LYS A 224 -2.17 -31.09 -15.42
C LYS A 224 -3.02 -31.14 -16.67
N GLN A 225 -2.44 -31.43 -17.84
CA GLN A 225 -3.18 -31.62 -19.09
C GLN A 225 -3.54 -33.08 -19.33
N THR A 226 -2.92 -34.00 -18.57
CA THR A 226 -3.16 -35.45 -18.68
C THR A 226 -4.25 -35.96 -17.74
N PHE A 227 -4.70 -35.11 -16.81
CA PHE A 227 -5.80 -35.33 -15.87
C PHE A 227 -6.83 -34.22 -16.00
#